data_AF-A0A7Y9WY70-F1
#
_entry.id   AF-A0A7Y9WY70-F1
#
_cell.length_a   1.000
_cell.length_b   1.000
_cell.length_c   1.000
_cell.angle_alpha   90.00
_cell.angle_beta   90.00
_cell.angle_gamma   90.00
#
_symmetry.space_group_name_H-M   'P 1'
#
loop_
_entity.id
_entity.type
_entity.pdbx_description
1 polymer ?
#
loop_
_entity_poly.entity_id
_entity_poly.type
_entity_poly.pdbx_seq_one_letter_code
_entity_poly.pdbx_strand_id
1 'polypeptide(L)'
;MNDTPSTRPEDVLAAVDRTPYGAVVRDEARRRQMVYESLISGPDPIGREIGQQLRDGNLSPRDLLTVGDYQAFLSRARVQAERLDLADLAAAARSAATDDLTSDPDAERSDADRGWAGYGDESSGERPWR
;
A
#
# COMPACT_ATOMS: atom_id res chain seq x y z
N MET A 1 19.45 -6.10 -31.45
CA MET A 1 18.40 -6.78 -30.65
C MET A 1 18.88 -6.67 -29.21
N ASN A 2 18.23 -5.82 -28.41
CA ASN A 2 18.57 -5.71 -26.98
C ASN A 2 17.86 -6.85 -26.27
N ASP A 3 18.63 -7.82 -25.79
CA ASP A 3 18.16 -8.83 -24.84
C ASP A 3 17.79 -8.13 -23.54
N THR A 4 16.50 -7.85 -23.33
CA THR A 4 16.03 -7.38 -22.03
C THR A 4 16.29 -8.50 -21.04
N PRO A 5 17.13 -8.30 -20.00
CA PRO A 5 17.40 -9.35 -19.04
C PRO A 5 16.09 -9.77 -18.38
N SER A 6 15.76 -11.06 -18.48
CA SER A 6 14.59 -11.64 -17.82
C SER A 6 14.76 -11.42 -16.31
N THR A 7 14.01 -10.45 -15.78
CA THR A 7 14.02 -10.10 -14.36
C THR A 7 13.45 -11.30 -13.60
N ARG A 8 14.22 -11.87 -12.67
CA ARG A 8 13.75 -13.04 -11.93
C ARG A 8 12.72 -12.60 -10.90
N PRO A 9 11.76 -13.46 -10.53
CA PRO A 9 10.78 -13.15 -9.49
C PRO A 9 11.41 -12.66 -8.18
N GLU A 10 12.57 -13.24 -7.80
CA GLU A 10 13.36 -12.81 -6.64
C GLU A 10 13.80 -11.34 -6.73
N ASP A 11 14.14 -10.83 -7.92
CA ASP A 11 14.60 -9.45 -8.10
C ASP A 11 13.46 -8.45 -7.87
N VAL A 12 12.24 -8.82 -8.29
CA VAL A 12 11.02 -8.04 -8.03
C VAL A 12 10.72 -8.02 -6.54
N LEU A 13 10.79 -9.17 -5.87
CA LEU A 13 10.57 -9.27 -4.42
C LEU A 13 11.60 -8.45 -3.64
N ALA A 14 12.88 -8.51 -4.03
CA ALA A 14 13.94 -7.72 -3.43
C ALA A 14 13.76 -6.21 -3.64
N ALA A 15 13.19 -5.79 -4.79
CA ALA A 15 12.85 -4.38 -5.05
C ALA A 15 11.66 -3.92 -4.18
N VAL A 16 10.61 -4.73 -4.08
CA VAL A 16 9.43 -4.44 -3.26
C VAL A 16 9.76 -4.44 -1.77
N ASP A 17 10.68 -5.30 -1.31
CA ASP A 17 11.16 -5.36 0.06
C ASP A 17 11.75 -4.04 0.58
N ARG A 18 12.22 -3.17 -0.33
CA ARG A 18 12.75 -1.84 -0.01
C ARG A 18 11.68 -0.74 0.01
N THR A 19 10.43 -1.08 -0.29
CA THR A 19 9.28 -0.16 -0.21
C THR A 19 8.49 -0.41 1.08
N PRO A 20 7.60 0.52 1.49
CA PRO A 20 6.64 0.29 2.57
C PRO A 20 5.77 -0.96 2.36
N TYR A 21 5.59 -1.40 1.11
CA TYR A 21 4.84 -2.62 0.77
C TYR A 21 5.62 -3.90 1.08
N GLY A 22 6.94 -3.86 1.25
CA GLY A 22 7.77 -5.03 1.57
C GLY A 22 7.33 -5.77 2.84
N ALA A 23 7.06 -5.01 3.91
CA ALA A 23 6.54 -5.57 5.16
C ALA A 23 5.15 -6.23 4.97
N VAL A 24 4.32 -5.65 4.11
CA VAL A 24 2.98 -6.16 3.82
C VAL A 24 3.05 -7.43 2.96
N VAL A 25 3.96 -7.48 1.99
CA VAL A 25 4.16 -8.66 1.14
C VAL A 25 4.76 -9.82 1.92
N ARG A 26 5.49 -9.60 3.01
CA ARG A 26 5.99 -10.70 3.86
C ARG A 26 4.93 -11.29 4.79
N ASP A 27 3.99 -10.48 5.26
CA ASP A 27 2.89 -10.90 6.12
C ASP A 27 1.75 -11.56 5.32
N GLU A 28 1.53 -12.86 5.51
CA GLU A 28 0.48 -13.59 4.81
C GLU A 28 -0.92 -13.04 5.09
N ALA A 29 -1.24 -12.70 6.34
CA ALA A 29 -2.56 -12.22 6.70
C ALA A 29 -2.84 -10.87 6.03
N ARG A 30 -1.87 -9.95 6.05
CA ARG A 30 -1.99 -8.66 5.38
C ARG A 30 -2.03 -8.80 3.85
N ARG A 31 -1.22 -9.67 3.25
CA ARG A 31 -1.29 -9.97 1.82
C ARG A 31 -2.69 -10.42 1.41
N ARG A 32 -3.27 -11.39 2.12
CA ARG A 32 -4.62 -11.88 1.82
C ARG A 32 -5.65 -10.76 1.93
N GLN A 33 -5.58 -9.95 2.99
CA GLN A 33 -6.47 -8.81 3.16
C GLN A 33 -6.40 -7.84 1.97
N MET A 34 -5.19 -7.48 1.53
CA MET A 34 -5.02 -6.61 0.35
C MET A 34 -5.61 -7.20 -0.92
N VAL A 35 -5.43 -8.51 -1.14
CA VAL A 35 -6.02 -9.19 -2.30
C VAL A 35 -7.54 -9.13 -2.25
N TYR A 36 -8.14 -9.38 -1.09
CA TYR A 36 -9.60 -9.34 -0.94
C TYR A 36 -10.14 -7.93 -1.17
N GLU A 37 -9.49 -6.91 -0.60
CA GLU A 37 -9.89 -5.52 -0.84
C GLU A 37 -9.73 -5.11 -2.30
N SER A 38 -8.65 -5.52 -2.96
CA SER A 38 -8.42 -5.24 -4.38
C SER A 38 -9.50 -5.86 -5.27
N LEU A 39 -9.95 -7.08 -4.93
CA LEU A 39 -11.06 -7.75 -5.60
C LEU A 39 -12.39 -7.00 -5.39
N ILE A 40 -12.68 -6.58 -4.16
CA ILE A 40 -13.89 -5.82 -3.80
C ILE A 40 -13.95 -4.45 -4.50
N SER A 41 -12.81 -3.75 -4.61
CA SER A 41 -12.74 -2.44 -5.30
C SER A 41 -12.62 -2.55 -6.82
N GLY A 42 -12.45 -3.76 -7.35
CA GLY A 42 -12.20 -4.01 -8.76
C GLY A 42 -13.41 -3.70 -9.66
N PRO A 43 -13.18 -3.51 -10.97
CA PRO A 43 -14.26 -3.23 -11.92
C PRO A 43 -15.09 -4.47 -12.30
N ASP A 44 -14.56 -5.68 -12.13
CA ASP A 44 -15.24 -6.93 -12.51
C ASP A 44 -16.25 -7.35 -11.42
N PRO A 45 -17.54 -7.52 -11.76
CA PRO A 45 -18.56 -7.88 -10.78
C PRO A 45 -18.32 -9.25 -10.12
N ILE A 46 -17.78 -10.23 -10.86
CA ILE A 46 -17.42 -11.56 -10.33
C ILE A 46 -16.25 -11.41 -9.36
N GLY A 47 -15.25 -10.59 -9.71
CA GLY A 47 -14.14 -10.26 -8.81
C GLY A 47 -14.63 -9.68 -7.48
N ARG A 48 -15.58 -8.72 -7.52
CA ARG A 48 -16.15 -8.11 -6.32
C ARG A 48 -16.89 -9.10 -5.45
N GLU A 49 -17.71 -9.95 -6.06
CA GLU A 49 -18.44 -11.02 -5.37
C GLU A 49 -17.48 -11.98 -4.66
N ILE A 50 -16.46 -12.47 -5.37
CA ILE A 50 -15.42 -13.34 -4.80
C ILE A 50 -14.75 -12.67 -3.61
N GLY A 51 -14.34 -11.40 -3.77
CA GLY A 51 -13.69 -10.65 -2.69
C GLY A 51 -14.55 -10.51 -1.44
N GLN A 52 -15.85 -10.25 -1.62
CA GLN A 52 -16.81 -10.16 -0.51
C GLN A 52 -16.99 -11.51 0.19
N GLN A 53 -17.16 -12.61 -0.56
CA GLN A 53 -17.33 -13.96 0.01
C GLN A 53 -16.09 -14.43 0.81
N LEU A 54 -14.89 -14.11 0.31
CA LEU A 54 -13.63 -14.42 0.98
C LEU A 54 -13.47 -13.61 2.28
N ARG A 55 -13.81 -12.31 2.25
CA ARG A 55 -13.76 -11.42 3.42
C ARG A 55 -14.72 -11.88 4.51
N ASP A 56 -15.92 -12.27 4.14
CA ASP A 56 -16.98 -12.66 5.07
C ASP A 56 -16.78 -14.10 5.59
N GLY A 57 -15.83 -14.85 5.03
CA GLY A 57 -15.52 -16.23 5.44
C GLY A 57 -16.54 -17.26 4.98
N ASN A 58 -17.47 -16.88 4.12
CA ASN A 58 -18.47 -17.77 3.54
C ASN A 58 -17.87 -18.78 2.56
N LEU A 59 -16.69 -18.46 2.04
CA LEU A 59 -16.00 -19.27 1.03
C LEU A 59 -14.49 -19.22 1.29
N SER A 60 -13.82 -20.37 1.24
CA SER A 60 -12.37 -20.43 1.38
C SER A 60 -11.67 -20.32 0.02
N PRO A 61 -10.40 -19.88 -0.05
CA PRO A 61 -9.66 -19.83 -1.32
C PRO A 61 -9.64 -21.16 -2.09
N ARG A 62 -9.75 -22.31 -1.40
CA ARG A 62 -9.81 -23.63 -2.02
C ARG A 62 -11.16 -23.89 -2.70
N ASP A 63 -12.24 -23.37 -2.12
CA ASP A 63 -13.60 -23.57 -2.63
C ASP A 63 -13.83 -22.81 -3.94
N LEU A 64 -13.08 -21.73 -4.19
CA LEU A 64 -13.12 -20.99 -5.45
C LEU A 64 -12.84 -21.89 -6.66
N LEU A 65 -12.02 -22.92 -6.47
CA LEU A 65 -11.66 -23.88 -7.52
C LEU A 65 -12.76 -24.91 -7.77
N THR A 66 -13.88 -24.87 -7.06
CA THR A 66 -15.00 -25.80 -7.27
C THR A 66 -16.14 -25.17 -8.06
N VAL A 67 -16.17 -23.84 -8.16
CA VAL A 67 -17.21 -23.07 -8.86
C VAL A 67 -16.73 -22.72 -10.26
N GLY A 68 -17.44 -23.20 -11.28
CA GLY A 68 -17.02 -23.06 -12.69
C GLY A 68 -16.80 -21.61 -13.14
N ASP A 69 -17.71 -20.70 -12.79
CA ASP A 69 -17.59 -19.29 -13.18
C ASP A 69 -16.39 -18.61 -12.52
N TYR A 70 -16.08 -18.97 -11.28
CA TYR A 70 -14.92 -18.44 -10.57
C TYR A 70 -13.61 -18.98 -11.15
N GLN A 71 -13.57 -20.26 -11.56
CA GLN A 71 -12.42 -20.81 -12.29
C GLN A 71 -12.16 -20.04 -13.59
N ALA A 72 -13.20 -19.72 -14.35
CA ALA A 72 -13.07 -18.97 -15.60
C ALA A 72 -12.55 -17.54 -15.35
N PHE A 73 -13.03 -16.88 -14.30
CA PHE A 73 -12.48 -15.59 -13.85
C PHE A 73 -11.00 -15.70 -13.47
N LEU A 74 -10.63 -16.66 -12.60
CA LEU A 74 -9.26 -16.86 -12.15
C LEU A 74 -8.30 -17.23 -13.28
N SER A 75 -8.76 -18.01 -14.25
CA SER A 75 -7.95 -18.37 -15.44
C SER A 75 -7.65 -17.14 -16.29
N ARG A 76 -8.64 -16.25 -16.50
CA ARG A 76 -8.42 -14.98 -17.21
C ARG A 76 -7.50 -14.06 -16.43
N ALA A 77 -7.70 -13.95 -15.11
CA ALA A 77 -6.85 -13.15 -14.23
C ALA A 77 -5.39 -13.65 -14.27
N ARG A 78 -5.17 -14.97 -14.31
CA ARG A 78 -3.84 -15.56 -14.45
C ARG A 78 -3.18 -15.18 -15.78
N VAL A 79 -3.90 -15.28 -16.90
CA VAL A 79 -3.34 -14.89 -18.22
C VAL A 79 -2.98 -13.41 -18.26
N GLN A 80 -3.77 -12.55 -17.59
CA GLN A 80 -3.44 -11.13 -17.45
C GLN A 80 -2.19 -10.95 -16.57
N ALA A 81 -2.07 -11.70 -15.48
CA ALA A 81 -0.91 -11.65 -14.61
C ALA A 81 0.38 -12.13 -15.32
N GLU A 82 0.28 -13.12 -16.21
CA GLU A 82 1.41 -13.57 -17.03
C GLU A 82 1.89 -12.52 -18.05
N ARG A 83 1.06 -11.51 -18.34
CA ARG A 83 1.41 -10.36 -19.20
C ARG A 83 2.02 -9.19 -18.43
N LEU A 84 2.09 -9.26 -17.09
CA LEU A 84 2.77 -8.24 -16.31
C LEU A 84 4.24 -8.21 -16.69
N ASP A 85 4.71 -7.03 -17.11
CA ASP A 85 6.14 -6.79 -17.28
C ASP A 85 6.77 -6.63 -15.89
N LEU A 86 7.46 -7.69 -15.46
CA LEU A 86 8.13 -7.75 -14.17
C LEU A 86 9.28 -6.73 -14.07
N ALA A 87 9.90 -6.36 -15.20
CA ALA A 87 10.95 -5.35 -15.21
C ALA A 87 10.36 -3.95 -14.96
N ASP A 88 9.22 -3.63 -15.59
CA ASP A 88 8.49 -2.39 -15.34
C ASP A 88 7.97 -2.32 -13.91
N LEU A 89 7.44 -3.43 -13.38
CA LEU A 89 6.99 -3.51 -12.00
C LEU A 89 8.15 -3.29 -11.02
N ALA A 90 9.31 -3.91 -11.25
CA ALA A 90 10.51 -3.70 -10.44
C ALA A 90 11.07 -2.28 -10.56
N ALA A 91 10.94 -1.63 -11.73
CA ALA A 91 11.30 -0.23 -11.91
C ALA A 91 10.36 0.70 -11.12
N ALA A 92 9.05 0.49 -11.23
CA ALA A 92 8.04 1.25 -10.47
C ALA A 92 8.23 1.11 -8.96
N ALA A 93 8.47 -0.11 -8.46
CA ALA A 93 8.75 -0.36 -7.05
C ALA A 93 10.01 0.38 -6.56
N ARG A 94 11.09 0.38 -7.36
CA ARG A 94 12.32 1.12 -7.03
C ARG A 94 12.09 2.64 -6.97
N SER A 95 11.34 3.20 -7.92
CA SER A 95 11.01 4.63 -7.90
C SER A 95 10.22 5.01 -6.64
N ALA A 96 9.24 4.19 -6.25
CA ALA A 96 8.46 4.41 -5.03
C ALA A 96 9.29 4.33 -3.73
N ALA A 97 10.35 3.52 -3.71
CA ALA A 97 11.29 3.48 -2.57
C ALA A 97 12.16 4.74 -2.45
N THR A 98 12.32 5.51 -3.54
CA THR A 98 13.24 6.66 -3.59
C THR A 98 12.54 7.97 -3.22
N ASP A 99 11.26 8.12 -3.59
CA ASP A 99 10.44 9.32 -3.33
C ASP A 99 10.24 9.61 -1.82
N ASP A 100 10.21 8.56 -0.99
CA ASP A 100 10.01 8.66 0.46
C ASP A 100 11.27 9.14 1.21
N LEU A 101 12.46 9.03 0.60
CA LEU A 101 13.72 9.56 1.15
C LEU A 101 13.93 11.05 0.88
N THR A 102 13.20 11.63 -0.08
CA THR A 102 13.27 13.06 -0.42
C THR A 102 12.29 13.93 0.35
N SER A 103 11.34 13.33 1.08
CA SER A 103 10.49 14.05 2.03
C SER A 103 11.19 14.09 3.38
N ASP A 104 12.17 14.98 3.53
CA ASP A 104 12.79 15.29 4.82
C ASP A 104 11.79 16.10 5.67
N PRO A 105 11.17 15.54 6.74
CA PRO A 105 10.22 16.27 7.56
C PRO A 105 10.91 17.27 8.52
N ASP A 106 12.23 17.39 8.50
CA ASP A 106 12.98 18.28 9.40
C ASP A 106 13.35 19.65 8.79
N ALA A 107 12.92 19.94 7.56
CA ALA A 107 13.19 21.25 6.94
C ALA A 107 12.32 22.41 7.48
N GLU A 108 11.26 22.15 8.27
CA GLU A 108 10.32 23.18 8.75
C GLU A 108 10.43 23.52 10.26
N ARG A 109 11.51 23.11 10.96
CA ARG A 109 11.67 23.42 12.40
C ARG A 109 12.66 24.54 12.75
N SER A 110 13.16 25.29 11.78
CA SER A 110 14.04 26.45 12.06
C SER A 110 13.41 27.77 11.62
N ASP A 111 12.37 28.23 12.34
CA ASP A 111 12.00 29.65 12.35
C ASP A 111 11.13 30.10 13.56
N ALA A 112 10.97 29.26 14.59
CA ALA A 112 10.19 29.62 15.79
C ALA A 112 11.03 30.24 16.93
N ASP A 113 12.32 30.51 16.72
CA ASP A 113 13.23 31.07 17.74
C ASP A 113 13.61 32.54 17.47
N ARG A 114 12.65 33.35 17.01
CA ARG A 114 12.73 34.81 17.17
C ARG A 114 11.98 35.22 18.44
N GLY A 115 12.76 35.24 19.52
CA GLY A 115 12.37 35.66 20.86
C GLY A 115 11.54 36.93 20.87
N TRP A 116 10.31 36.78 21.35
CA TRP A 116 9.45 37.87 21.80
C TRP A 116 9.89 38.25 23.22
N ALA A 117 10.91 39.09 23.33
CA ALA A 117 11.31 39.73 24.57
C ALA A 117 10.84 41.19 24.53
N GLY A 118 9.94 41.57 25.43
CA GLY A 118 9.52 42.98 25.51
C GLY A 118 8.28 43.30 26.34
N TYR A 119 8.37 43.09 27.65
CA TYR A 119 7.88 43.94 28.74
C TYR A 119 6.48 44.59 28.72
N GLY A 120 5.79 44.37 29.85
CA GLY A 120 5.03 45.39 30.56
C GLY A 120 3.54 45.08 30.63
N ASP A 121 2.83 45.31 31.71
CA ASP A 121 3.16 45.77 33.05
C ASP A 121 1.85 45.60 33.85
N GLU A 122 1.98 45.55 35.15
CA GLU A 122 1.00 45.29 36.18
C GLU A 122 -0.37 45.96 36.02
N SER A 123 -1.46 45.22 36.30
CA SER A 123 -2.53 45.74 37.16
C SER A 123 -3.43 44.63 37.69
N SER A 124 -3.16 44.32 38.96
CA SER A 124 -4.08 43.93 40.03
C SER A 124 -5.58 44.07 39.73
N GLY A 125 -6.31 42.98 40.00
CA GLY A 125 -7.75 42.97 40.16
C GLY A 125 -8.17 41.69 40.86
N GLU A 126 -8.42 41.81 42.16
CA GLU A 126 -8.70 40.75 43.12
C GLU A 126 -9.89 39.83 42.74
N ARG A 127 -9.82 38.59 43.27
CA ARG A 127 -10.86 37.55 43.39
C ARG A 127 -12.09 38.07 44.19
N PRO A 128 -13.12 37.27 44.61
CA PRO A 128 -13.49 35.87 44.30
C PRO A 128 -15.01 35.56 44.10
N TRP A 129 -15.27 34.32 43.65
CA TRP A 129 -16.40 33.40 43.90
C TRP A 129 -17.83 33.92 44.15
N ARG A 130 -18.76 33.51 43.27
CA ARG A 130 -19.86 32.58 43.61
C ARG A 130 -20.46 31.92 42.38
#